data_AF-A0A175RGI3-F1
#
_entry.id   AF-A0A175RGI3-F1
#
_cell.length_a   1.000
_cell.length_b   1.000
_cell.length_c   1.000
_cell.angle_alpha   90.00
_cell.angle_beta   90.00
_cell.angle_gamma   90.00
#
_symmetry.space_group_name_H-M   'P 1'
#
loop_
_entity.id
_entity.type
_entity.pdbx_description
1 polymer ?
#
loop_
_entity_poly.entity_id
_entity_poly.type
_entity_poly.pdbx_seq_one_letter_code
_entity_poly.pdbx_strand_id
1 'polypeptide(L)'
;MMEGSGVLAAWPAAAVAVVVAAVCTAAFTLLVAFVGGVWALIRWRRDVAREERDRAWSRFVWIVDQSCDPDVGRTEIGTIGADAMYDMQMLREDDAVIGTMVLGLITGREEG
;
A
#
# COMPACT_ATOMS: atom_id res chain seq x y z
N MET A 1 36.55 -34.04 -26.17
CA MET A 1 35.72 -33.16 -25.33
C MET A 1 36.67 -32.17 -24.67
N MET A 2 37.01 -31.08 -25.38
CA MET A 2 37.82 -30.01 -24.79
C MET A 2 36.91 -29.26 -23.83
N GLU A 3 37.26 -29.30 -22.55
CA GLU A 3 36.59 -28.54 -21.50
C GLU A 3 36.62 -27.05 -21.85
N GLY A 4 35.54 -26.32 -21.54
CA GLY A 4 35.36 -24.91 -21.92
C GLY A 4 36.49 -23.95 -21.48
N SER A 5 37.36 -24.39 -20.58
CA SER A 5 38.59 -23.68 -20.17
C SER A 5 39.63 -23.57 -21.29
N GLY A 6 39.76 -24.59 -22.15
CA GLY A 6 40.77 -24.63 -23.21
C GLY A 6 40.51 -23.64 -24.35
N VAL A 7 39.24 -23.28 -24.60
CA VAL A 7 38.85 -22.32 -25.64
C VAL A 7 39.06 -20.87 -25.17
N LEU A 8 38.81 -20.58 -23.88
CA LEU A 8 39.03 -19.26 -23.30
C LEU A 8 40.53 -18.91 -23.18
N ALA A 9 41.38 -19.91 -22.97
CA ALA A 9 42.83 -19.72 -22.89
C ALA A 9 43.47 -19.30 -24.24
N ALA A 10 42.79 -19.54 -25.37
CA ALA A 10 43.24 -19.14 -26.70
C ALA A 10 42.83 -17.71 -27.09
N TRP A 11 41.98 -17.05 -26.30
CA TRP A 11 41.49 -15.70 -26.61
C TRP A 11 42.46 -14.64 -26.09
N PRO A 12 42.62 -13.49 -26.80
CA PRO A 12 43.34 -12.36 -26.26
C PRO A 12 42.65 -11.86 -24.99
N ALA A 13 43.43 -11.59 -23.94
CA ALA A 13 42.91 -11.22 -22.61
C ALA A 13 41.92 -10.04 -22.65
N ALA A 14 42.12 -9.11 -23.59
CA ALA A 14 41.21 -7.99 -23.83
C ALA A 14 39.79 -8.45 -24.23
N ALA A 15 39.66 -9.48 -25.07
CA ALA A 15 38.35 -9.99 -25.49
C ALA A 15 37.61 -10.68 -24.33
N VAL A 16 38.33 -11.45 -23.49
CA VAL A 16 37.76 -12.05 -22.29
C VAL A 16 37.29 -10.97 -21.31
N ALA A 17 38.11 -9.94 -21.10
CA ALA A 17 37.76 -8.81 -20.23
C ALA A 17 36.49 -8.08 -20.71
N VAL A 18 36.33 -7.88 -22.02
CA VAL A 18 35.13 -7.25 -22.60
C VAL A 18 33.89 -8.10 -22.39
N VAL A 19 33.96 -9.42 -22.62
CA VAL A 19 32.81 -10.32 -22.41
C VAL A 19 32.44 -10.36 -20.93
N VAL A 20 33.41 -10.49 -20.02
CA VAL A 20 33.15 -10.47 -18.58
C VAL A 20 32.55 -9.13 -18.17
N ALA A 21 33.08 -8.01 -18.65
CA ALA A 21 32.52 -6.69 -18.38
C ALA A 21 31.07 -6.57 -18.88
N ALA A 22 30.77 -7.05 -20.09
CA ALA A 22 29.42 -7.04 -20.65
C ALA A 22 28.44 -7.94 -19.88
N VAL A 23 28.90 -9.10 -19.42
CA VAL A 23 28.08 -9.99 -18.58
C VAL A 23 27.83 -9.35 -17.21
N CYS A 24 28.85 -8.75 -16.60
CA CYS A 24 28.71 -8.04 -15.33
C CYS A 24 27.73 -6.87 -15.48
N THR A 25 27.86 -6.02 -16.51
CA THR A 25 26.96 -4.89 -16.71
C THR A 25 25.52 -5.36 -16.95
N ALA A 26 25.31 -6.40 -17.76
CA ALA A 26 23.98 -6.99 -17.97
C ALA A 26 23.39 -7.56 -16.66
N ALA A 27 24.21 -8.24 -15.85
CA ALA A 27 23.75 -8.76 -14.56
C ALA A 27 23.36 -7.61 -13.61
N PHE A 28 24.16 -6.54 -13.54
CA PHE A 28 23.87 -5.38 -12.70
C PHE A 28 22.62 -4.63 -13.17
N THR A 29 22.42 -4.44 -14.48
CA THR A 29 21.22 -3.75 -14.99
C THR A 29 19.95 -4.55 -14.67
N LEU A 30 20.00 -5.88 -14.79
CA LEU A 30 18.89 -6.75 -14.40
C LEU A 30 18.59 -6.67 -12.90
N LEU A 31 19.62 -6.67 -12.05
CA LEU A 31 19.44 -6.52 -10.60
C LEU A 31 18.81 -5.18 -10.23
N VAL A 32 19.29 -4.08 -10.83
CA VAL A 32 18.73 -2.75 -10.59
C VAL A 32 17.28 -2.67 -11.06
N ALA A 33 16.97 -3.20 -12.25
CA ALA A 33 15.61 -3.26 -12.75
C ALA A 33 14.69 -4.08 -11.83
N PHE A 34 15.17 -5.23 -11.34
CA PHE A 34 14.42 -6.07 -10.42
C PHE A 34 14.15 -5.37 -9.08
N VAL A 35 15.19 -4.80 -8.45
CA VAL A 35 15.05 -4.07 -7.19
C VAL A 35 14.14 -2.86 -7.36
N GLY A 36 14.29 -2.11 -8.46
CA GLY A 36 13.42 -0.98 -8.80
C GLY A 36 11.96 -1.41 -8.98
N GLY A 37 11.72 -2.53 -9.67
CA GLY A 37 10.38 -3.10 -9.85
C GLY A 37 9.75 -3.54 -8.53
N VAL A 38 10.48 -4.27 -7.68
CA VAL A 38 10.01 -4.71 -6.36
C VAL A 38 9.72 -3.50 -5.47
N TRP A 39 10.60 -2.50 -5.45
CA TRP A 39 10.41 -1.29 -4.67
C TRP A 39 9.19 -0.49 -5.15
N ALA A 40 9.00 -0.36 -6.47
CA ALA A 40 7.82 0.28 -7.04
C ALA A 40 6.53 -0.43 -6.64
N LEU A 41 6.52 -1.77 -6.61
CA LEU A 41 5.37 -2.54 -6.14
C LEU A 41 5.11 -2.33 -4.64
N ILE A 42 6.15 -2.38 -3.79
CA ILE A 42 6.00 -2.14 -2.35
C ILE A 42 5.49 -0.71 -2.11
N ARG A 43 6.05 0.27 -2.81
CA ARG A 43 5.60 1.66 -2.74
C ARG A 43 4.15 1.78 -3.19
N TRP A 44 3.77 1.17 -4.31
CA TRP A 44 2.39 1.19 -4.79
C TRP A 44 1.43 0.57 -3.78
N ARG A 45 1.78 -0.56 -3.16
CA ARG A 45 0.97 -1.18 -2.11
C ARG A 45 0.81 -0.26 -0.90
N ARG A 46 1.88 0.41 -0.48
CA ARG A 46 1.85 1.37 0.62
C ARG A 46 1.02 2.62 0.27
N ASP A 47 1.15 3.11 -0.96
CA ASP A 47 0.40 4.28 -1.45
C ASP A 47 -1.10 3.95 -1.56
N VAL A 48 -1.47 2.77 -2.07
CA VAL A 48 -2.87 2.30 -2.12
C VAL A 48 -3.45 2.12 -0.72
N ALA A 49 -2.70 1.53 0.22
CA ALA A 49 -3.17 1.38 1.60
C ALA A 49 -3.43 2.74 2.28
N ARG A 50 -2.59 3.75 2.00
CA ARG A 50 -2.81 5.12 2.47
C ARG A 50 -4.03 5.74 1.82
N GLU A 51 -4.20 5.59 0.51
CA GLU A 51 -5.32 6.18 -0.20
C GLU A 51 -6.67 5.55 0.18
N GLU A 52 -6.69 4.24 0.45
CA GLU A 52 -7.86 3.55 1.01
C GLU A 52 -8.18 4.05 2.42
N ARG A 53 -7.16 4.23 3.28
CA ARG A 53 -7.31 4.80 4.63
C ARG A 53 -7.83 6.23 4.58
N ASP A 54 -7.27 7.09 3.72
CA ASP A 54 -7.69 8.49 3.59
C ASP A 54 -9.14 8.60 3.09
N ARG A 55 -9.55 7.76 2.14
CA ARG A 55 -10.95 7.70 1.68
C ARG A 55 -11.91 7.19 2.75
N ALA A 56 -11.47 6.22 3.56
CA ALA A 56 -12.26 5.74 4.69
C ALA A 56 -12.39 6.83 5.77
N TRP A 57 -11.29 7.51 6.09
CA TRP A 57 -11.26 8.62 7.03
C TRP A 57 -12.09 9.81 6.56
N SER A 58 -12.05 10.17 5.27
CA SER A 58 -12.88 11.25 4.73
C SER A 58 -14.38 10.94 4.84
N ARG A 59 -14.78 9.68 4.62
CA ARG A 59 -16.17 9.23 4.79
C ARG A 59 -16.59 9.25 6.26
N PHE A 60 -15.70 8.82 7.16
CA PHE A 60 -15.91 8.90 8.59
C PHE A 60 -16.16 10.35 9.06
N VAL A 61 -15.26 11.27 8.71
CA VAL A 61 -15.40 12.69 9.10
C VAL A 61 -16.68 13.29 8.53
N TRP A 62 -17.04 12.95 7.28
CA TRP A 62 -18.31 13.40 6.70
C TRP A 62 -19.53 12.86 7.47
N ILE A 63 -19.53 11.59 7.87
CA ILE A 63 -20.61 10.99 8.68
C ILE A 63 -20.72 11.69 10.04
N VAL A 64 -19.59 11.95 10.70
CA VAL A 64 -19.55 12.66 11.99
C VAL A 64 -20.09 14.08 11.85
N ASP A 65 -19.62 14.82 10.85
CA ASP A 65 -20.09 16.19 10.55
C ASP A 65 -21.61 16.21 10.34
N GLN A 66 -22.10 15.29 9.51
CA GLN A 66 -23.50 15.14 9.18
C GLN A 66 -24.35 14.76 10.41
N SER A 67 -23.83 13.94 11.33
CA SER A 67 -24.50 13.57 12.58
C SER A 67 -24.58 14.72 13.62
N CYS A 68 -23.72 15.72 13.48
CA CYS A 68 -23.66 16.90 14.35
C CYS A 68 -24.35 18.12 13.74
N ASP A 69 -24.92 18.01 12.53
CA ASP A 69 -25.55 19.11 11.82
C ASP A 69 -26.89 19.52 12.50
N PRO A 70 -27.17 20.82 12.69
CA PRO A 70 -28.43 21.26 13.30
C PRO A 70 -29.69 20.92 12.48
N ASP A 71 -29.56 20.54 11.21
CA ASP A 71 -30.65 20.04 10.38
C ASP A 71 -30.96 18.57 10.71
N VAL A 72 -32.22 18.30 11.06
CA VAL A 72 -32.69 16.96 11.49
C VAL A 72 -32.52 15.92 10.38
N GLY A 73 -32.79 16.29 9.12
CA GLY A 73 -32.65 15.36 8.00
C GLY A 73 -31.19 15.01 7.74
N ARG A 74 -30.28 15.96 7.94
CA ARG A 74 -28.84 15.68 7.90
C ARG A 74 -28.40 14.79 9.06
N THR A 75 -28.79 15.10 10.29
CA THR A 75 -28.49 14.28 11.48
C THR A 75 -28.94 12.83 11.31
N GLU A 76 -30.15 12.58 10.79
CA GLU A 76 -30.67 11.23 10.53
C GLU A 76 -29.80 10.48 9.51
N ILE A 77 -29.40 11.14 8.42
CA ILE A 77 -28.50 10.55 7.42
C ILE A 77 -27.14 10.22 8.04
N GLY A 78 -26.60 11.11 8.88
CA GLY A 78 -25.35 10.87 9.61
C GLY A 78 -25.45 9.65 10.53
N THR A 79 -26.55 9.51 11.26
CA THR A 79 -26.76 8.41 12.21
C THR A 79 -26.90 7.05 11.51
N ILE A 80 -27.67 6.98 10.42
CA ILE A 80 -27.79 5.77 9.60
C ILE A 80 -26.44 5.41 8.96
N GLY A 81 -25.72 6.43 8.47
CA GLY A 81 -24.37 6.25 7.92
C GLY A 81 -23.39 5.71 8.96
N ALA A 82 -23.49 6.18 10.21
CA ALA A 82 -22.68 5.72 11.32
C ALA A 82 -22.94 4.24 11.66
N ASP A 83 -24.20 3.82 11.75
CA ASP A 83 -24.56 2.42 12.03
C ASP A 83 -24.07 1.47 10.94
N ALA A 84 -24.28 1.84 9.66
CA ALA A 84 -23.76 1.08 8.53
C ALA A 84 -22.23 0.99 8.53
N MET A 85 -21.53 2.07 8.89
CA MET A 85 -20.07 2.11 8.92
C MET A 85 -19.49 1.31 10.09
N TYR A 86 -20.18 1.30 11.23
CA TYR A 86 -19.85 0.49 12.40
C TYR A 86 -19.96 -1.01 12.07
N ASP A 87 -21.08 -1.43 11.47
CA ASP A 87 -21.33 -2.82 11.09
C ASP A 87 -20.32 -3.35 10.06
N MET A 88 -19.83 -2.49 9.16
CA MET A 88 -18.88 -2.88 8.13
C MET A 88 -17.41 -2.87 8.57
N GLN A 89 -17.11 -2.41 9.79
CA GLN A 89 -15.75 -2.28 10.34
C GLN A 89 -14.78 -1.60 9.35
N MET A 90 -15.25 -0.51 8.74
CA MET A 90 -14.55 0.12 7.62
C MET A 90 -13.24 0.84 8.03
N LEU A 91 -13.07 1.12 9.32
CA LEU A 91 -11.85 1.69 9.88
C LEU A 91 -10.90 0.58 10.35
N ARG A 92 -9.61 0.71 10.01
CA ARG A 92 -8.58 -0.29 10.30
C ARG A 92 -7.44 0.30 11.11
N GLU A 93 -6.70 -0.58 11.79
CA GLU A 93 -5.46 -0.25 12.51
C GLU A 93 -5.69 0.86 13.56
N ASP A 94 -4.80 1.85 13.66
CA ASP A 94 -4.83 2.88 14.70
C ASP A 94 -6.10 3.75 14.68
N ASP A 95 -6.77 3.88 13.52
CA ASP A 95 -7.99 4.69 13.37
C ASP A 95 -9.25 3.93 13.82
N ALA A 96 -9.17 2.59 13.91
CA ALA A 96 -10.31 1.77 14.29
C ALA A 96 -10.75 2.05 15.73
N VAL A 97 -9.81 2.28 16.65
CA VAL A 97 -10.12 2.52 18.06
C VAL A 97 -10.91 3.82 18.25
N ILE A 98 -10.41 4.92 17.68
CA ILE A 98 -11.08 6.22 17.80
C ILE A 98 -12.42 6.20 17.07
N GLY A 99 -12.46 5.64 15.86
CA GLY A 99 -13.69 5.64 15.08
C GLY A 99 -14.78 4.72 15.62
N THR A 100 -14.43 3.55 16.18
CA THR A 100 -15.42 2.68 16.84
C THR A 100 -16.01 3.34 18.09
N MET A 101 -15.19 4.03 18.89
CA MET A 101 -15.69 4.84 20.02
C MET A 101 -16.67 5.93 19.57
N VAL A 102 -16.30 6.72 18.57
CA VAL A 102 -17.14 7.81 18.05
C VAL A 102 -18.42 7.28 17.41
N LEU A 103 -18.34 6.22 16.61
CA LEU A 103 -19.52 5.58 16.00
C LEU A 103 -20.42 4.97 17.08
N GLY A 104 -19.85 4.35 18.12
CA GLY A 104 -20.60 3.84 19.26
C GLY A 104 -21.36 4.94 20.00
N LEU A 105 -20.73 6.11 20.20
CA LEU A 105 -21.37 7.30 20.77
C LEU A 105 -22.54 7.82 19.90
N ILE A 106 -22.34 7.93 18.59
CA ILE A 106 -23.37 8.43 17.66
C ILE A 106 -24.55 7.46 17.57
N THR A 107 -24.28 6.16 17.53
CA THR A 107 -25.30 5.11 17.37
C THR A 107 -25.95 4.71 18.71
N GLY A 108 -25.40 5.15 19.84
CA GLY A 108 -25.83 4.74 21.17
C GLY A 108 -25.50 3.27 21.50
N ARG A 109 -24.53 2.68 20.80
CA ARG A 109 -24.10 1.28 20.93
C ARG A 109 -22.83 1.13 21.77
N GLU A 110 -22.50 2.11 22.62
CA GLU A 110 -21.35 2.05 23.52
C GLU A 110 -21.26 0.67 24.19
N GLU A 111 -20.18 -0.05 23.86
CA GLU A 111 -19.86 -1.35 24.46
C GLU A 111 -19.68 -1.14 25.97
N GLY A 112 -20.56 -1.77 26.75
CA GLY A 112 -20.27 -2.07 28.16
C GLY A 112 -19.24 -3.19 28.29
#